data_AF-A0A918UF42-F1
#
_entry.id   AF-A0A918UF42-F1
#
_cell.length_a   1.000
_cell.length_b   1.000
_cell.length_c   1.000
_cell.angle_alpha   90.00
_cell.angle_beta   90.00
_cell.angle_gamma   90.00
#
_symmetry.space_group_name_H-M   'P 1'
#
loop_
_entity.id
_entity.type
_entity.pdbx_description
1 polymer ?
#
loop_
_entity_poly.entity_id
_entity_poly.type
_entity_poly.pdbx_seq_one_letter_code
_entity_poly.pdbx_strand_id
1 'polypeptide(L)'
;MEATSQRAWDALTNLFEVLRNEQDHGYLADVHMAVPVGQLVRSATSQEHSDMIAARRLDRNHPACGPLSLRDALNKVAHYDGSKSTYRIDGRGAHYLVLGGRLGNANWIAEFLVSKLCAAGARATRAITLTPNAP
;
A
#
# COMPACT_ATOMS: atom_id res chain seq x y z
N MET A 1 4.81 -21.30 -8.65
CA MET A 1 5.04 -20.12 -7.80
C MET A 1 4.11 -18.97 -8.17
N GLU A 2 4.00 -18.59 -9.45
CA GLU A 2 3.06 -17.57 -9.95
C GLU A 2 1.62 -17.72 -9.46
N ALA A 3 1.02 -18.92 -9.56
CA ALA A 3 -0.36 -19.14 -9.11
C ALA A 3 -0.58 -19.03 -7.59
N THR A 4 0.49 -19.13 -6.79
CA THR A 4 0.43 -18.92 -5.34
C THR A 4 0.59 -17.43 -5.02
N SER A 5 1.45 -16.72 -5.76
CA SER A 5 1.60 -15.27 -5.68
C SER A 5 0.33 -14.54 -6.09
N GLN A 6 -0.36 -14.99 -7.15
CA GLN A 6 -1.63 -14.39 -7.59
C GLN A 6 -2.74 -14.58 -6.58
N ARG A 7 -2.93 -15.80 -6.05
CA ARG A 7 -3.95 -16.05 -5.00
C ARG A 7 -3.69 -15.24 -3.72
N ALA A 8 -2.43 -15.09 -3.32
CA ALA A 8 -2.08 -14.25 -2.19
C ALA A 8 -2.38 -12.77 -2.47
N TRP A 9 -2.17 -12.32 -3.71
CA TRP A 9 -2.49 -10.97 -4.16
C TRP A 9 -4.00 -10.71 -4.18
N ASP A 10 -4.79 -11.63 -4.73
CA ASP A 10 -6.25 -11.53 -4.79
C ASP A 10 -6.83 -11.52 -3.36
N ALA A 11 -6.32 -12.38 -2.47
CA ALA A 11 -6.73 -12.39 -1.06
C ALA A 11 -6.41 -11.07 -0.34
N LEU A 12 -5.24 -10.48 -0.60
CA LEU A 12 -4.89 -9.15 -0.08
C LEU A 12 -5.84 -8.09 -0.63
N THR A 13 -6.10 -8.09 -1.93
CA THR A 13 -7.01 -7.13 -2.58
C THR A 13 -8.43 -7.21 -2.01
N ASN A 14 -8.98 -8.42 -1.84
CA ASN A 14 -10.30 -8.64 -1.25
C ASN A 14 -10.37 -8.16 0.21
N LEU A 15 -9.33 -8.43 1.02
CA LEU A 15 -9.25 -7.91 2.39
C LEU A 15 -9.27 -6.38 2.39
N PHE A 16 -8.64 -5.76 1.39
CA PHE A 16 -8.57 -4.31 1.26
C PHE A 16 -9.90 -3.69 0.85
N GLU A 17 -10.67 -4.35 -0.01
CA GLU A 17 -12.04 -3.94 -0.33
C GLU A 17 -12.94 -3.96 0.91
N VAL A 18 -12.84 -5.01 1.74
CA VAL A 18 -13.59 -5.10 3.01
C VAL A 18 -13.25 -3.90 3.90
N LEU A 19 -11.96 -3.67 4.19
CA LEU A 19 -11.54 -2.56 5.06
C LEU A 19 -11.97 -1.18 4.54
N ARG A 20 -11.93 -0.97 3.22
CA ARG A 20 -12.39 0.28 2.61
C ARG A 20 -13.89 0.45 2.77
N ASN A 21 -14.67 -0.58 2.46
CA ASN A 21 -16.13 -0.54 2.60
C ASN A 21 -16.55 -0.26 4.05
N GLU A 22 -15.90 -0.89 5.03
CA GLU A 22 -16.21 -0.65 6.45
C GLU A 22 -15.89 0.78 6.89
N GLN A 23 -14.80 1.37 6.36
CA GLN A 23 -14.51 2.79 6.57
C GLN A 23 -15.57 3.69 5.93
N ASP A 24 -15.96 3.42 4.68
CA ASP A 24 -16.94 4.23 3.96
C ASP A 24 -18.32 4.22 4.65
N HIS A 25 -18.67 3.13 5.36
CA HIS A 25 -19.88 3.06 6.19
C HIS A 25 -19.70 3.62 7.62
N GLY A 26 -18.51 4.12 7.96
CA GLY A 26 -18.21 4.70 9.27
C GLY A 26 -17.97 3.66 10.38
N TYR A 27 -17.92 2.36 10.07
CA TYR A 27 -17.68 1.29 11.04
C TYR A 27 -16.21 1.15 11.46
N LEU A 28 -15.30 1.86 10.79
CA LEU A 28 -13.87 1.84 11.09
C LEU A 28 -13.36 3.27 11.32
N ALA A 29 -12.86 3.53 12.53
CA ALA A 29 -12.36 4.85 12.90
C ALA A 29 -11.05 5.21 12.17
N ASP A 30 -10.89 6.47 11.79
CA ASP A 30 -9.75 6.98 11.02
C ASP A 30 -8.39 6.75 11.69
N VAL A 31 -8.36 6.70 13.03
CA VAL A 31 -7.13 6.42 13.79
C VAL A 31 -6.48 5.09 13.40
N HIS A 32 -7.29 4.08 13.04
CA HIS A 32 -6.78 2.78 12.61
C HIS A 32 -6.27 2.80 11.17
N MET A 33 -6.76 3.75 10.36
CA MET A 33 -6.43 3.91 8.95
C MET A 33 -5.26 4.89 8.71
N ALA A 34 -4.96 5.75 9.68
CA ALA A 34 -3.83 6.69 9.65
C ALA A 34 -2.46 6.06 9.98
N VAL A 35 -2.42 4.78 10.38
CA VAL A 35 -1.19 4.09 10.79
C VAL A 35 -0.17 4.01 9.63
N PRO A 36 1.09 4.44 9.81
CA PRO A 36 2.10 4.38 8.75
C PRO A 36 2.55 2.93 8.48
N VAL A 37 2.39 2.48 7.24
CA VAL A 37 2.75 1.13 6.78
C VAL A 37 3.86 1.12 5.73
N GLY A 38 4.16 2.28 5.14
CA GLY A 38 5.18 2.39 4.09
C GLY A 38 5.67 3.81 3.84
N GLN A 39 6.21 3.99 2.64
CA GLN A 39 6.69 5.24 2.08
C GLN A 39 6.10 5.43 0.68
N LEU A 40 5.93 6.69 0.26
CA LEU A 40 5.36 7.06 -1.02
C LEU A 40 6.11 8.25 -1.60
N VAL A 41 6.46 8.15 -2.89
CA VAL A 41 6.83 9.29 -3.73
C VAL A 41 5.61 9.62 -4.60
N ARG A 42 5.05 10.82 -4.48
CA ARG A 42 3.79 11.21 -5.15
C ARG A 42 3.95 11.84 -6.54
N SER A 43 5.16 12.26 -6.90
CA SER A 43 5.42 13.06 -8.10
C SER A 43 6.76 12.69 -8.74
N ALA A 44 6.99 11.40 -8.93
CA ALA A 44 8.18 10.93 -9.65
C ALA A 44 8.07 11.28 -11.13
N THR A 45 9.16 11.74 -11.72
CA THR A 45 9.32 11.79 -13.17
C THR A 45 9.26 10.37 -13.75
N SER A 46 9.00 10.24 -15.05
CA SER A 46 8.96 8.92 -15.69
C SER A 46 10.29 8.16 -15.58
N GLN A 47 11.41 8.89 -15.58
CA GLN A 47 12.75 8.32 -15.43
C GLN A 47 12.96 7.81 -14.00
N GLU A 48 12.78 8.66 -12.99
CA GLU A 48 12.86 8.26 -11.58
C GLU A 48 11.92 7.09 -11.27
N HIS A 49 10.72 7.12 -11.85
CA HIS A 49 9.77 6.05 -11.69
C HIS A 49 10.35 4.72 -12.23
N SER A 50 10.93 4.74 -13.42
CA SER A 50 11.51 3.55 -14.04
C SER A 50 12.73 3.05 -13.25
N ASP A 51 13.57 3.96 -12.78
CA ASP A 51 14.78 3.65 -12.01
C ASP A 51 14.46 3.00 -10.65
N MET A 52 13.48 3.53 -9.91
CA MET A 52 13.08 2.96 -8.62
C MET A 52 12.41 1.58 -8.77
N ILE A 53 11.62 1.37 -9.83
CA ILE A 53 11.05 0.04 -10.13
C ILE A 53 12.15 -0.95 -10.50
N ALA A 54 13.11 -0.55 -11.36
CA ALA A 54 14.25 -1.38 -11.72
C ALA A 54 15.11 -1.74 -10.51
N ALA A 55 15.35 -0.78 -9.62
CA ALA A 55 16.05 -0.98 -8.34
C ALA A 55 15.25 -1.77 -7.30
N ARG A 56 13.94 -2.00 -7.56
CA ARG A 56 12.98 -2.63 -6.64
C ARG A 56 12.96 -1.96 -5.26
N ARG A 57 13.16 -0.64 -5.23
CA ARG A 57 13.30 0.13 -4.00
C ARG A 57 12.99 1.60 -4.25
N LEU A 58 12.32 2.21 -3.28
CA LEU A 58 12.07 3.65 -3.26
C LEU A 58 13.33 4.44 -2.89
N ASP A 59 13.58 5.57 -3.56
CA ASP A 59 14.53 6.56 -3.07
C ASP A 59 13.91 7.32 -1.89
N ARG A 60 14.46 7.09 -0.69
CA ARG A 60 13.98 7.71 0.54
C ARG A 60 14.46 9.13 0.74
N ASN A 61 15.46 9.57 -0.03
CA ASN A 61 15.97 10.93 0.00
C ASN A 61 15.23 11.84 -0.98
N HIS A 62 14.33 11.29 -1.80
CA HIS A 62 13.55 12.05 -2.76
C HIS A 62 12.70 13.13 -2.05
N PRO A 63 12.67 14.39 -2.53
CA PRO A 63 11.97 15.50 -1.84
C PRO A 63 10.48 15.26 -1.61
N ALA A 64 9.83 14.53 -2.53
CA ALA A 64 8.43 14.14 -2.42
C ALA A 64 8.20 12.79 -1.71
N CYS A 65 9.22 12.22 -1.06
CA CYS A 65 9.09 11.00 -0.27
C CYS A 65 8.45 11.32 1.09
N GLY A 66 7.40 10.60 1.44
CA GLY A 66 6.72 10.75 2.73
C GLY A 66 6.12 9.44 3.24
N PRO A 67 5.62 9.43 4.49
CA PRO A 67 4.95 8.27 5.05
C PRO A 67 3.69 7.93 4.25
N LEU A 68 3.44 6.63 4.10
CA LEU A 68 2.24 6.07 3.51
C LEU A 68 1.39 5.45 4.63
N SER A 69 0.21 6.02 4.86
CA SER A 69 -0.78 5.49 5.83
C SER A 69 -1.38 4.18 5.34
N LEU A 70 -2.05 3.43 6.22
CA LEU A 70 -2.78 2.23 5.86
C LEU A 70 -3.83 2.57 4.79
N ARG A 71 -4.64 3.61 4.98
CA ARG A 71 -5.64 4.05 3.99
C ARG A 71 -5.02 4.26 2.60
N ASP A 72 -3.94 5.04 2.54
CA ASP A 72 -3.29 5.36 1.27
C ASP A 72 -2.65 4.12 0.66
N ALA A 73 -2.07 3.24 1.47
CA ALA A 73 -1.50 1.98 0.99
C ALA A 73 -2.56 1.07 0.37
N LEU A 74 -3.72 0.94 1.02
CA LEU A 74 -4.86 0.17 0.50
C LEU A 74 -5.33 0.75 -0.84
N ASN A 75 -5.43 2.08 -0.94
CA ASN A 75 -5.74 2.77 -2.19
C ASN A 75 -4.69 2.48 -3.28
N LYS A 76 -3.39 2.51 -2.94
CA LYS A 76 -2.32 2.18 -3.91
C LYS A 76 -2.37 0.73 -4.36
N VAL A 77 -2.69 -0.21 -3.48
CA VAL A 77 -2.87 -1.61 -3.89
C VAL A 77 -4.06 -1.76 -4.84
N ALA A 78 -5.17 -1.06 -4.61
CA ALA A 78 -6.34 -1.15 -5.47
C ALA A 78 -6.12 -0.55 -6.89
N HIS A 79 -5.16 0.36 -7.05
CA HIS A 79 -4.96 1.15 -8.27
C HIS A 79 -3.54 1.10 -8.84
N TYR A 80 -2.76 0.09 -8.47
CA TYR A 80 -1.40 -0.10 -8.99
C TYR A 80 -1.40 -0.49 -10.47
N ASP A 81 -0.30 -0.16 -11.14
CA ASP A 81 0.00 -0.64 -12.49
C ASP A 81 0.84 -1.92 -12.36
N GLY A 82 0.26 -3.06 -12.74
CA GLY A 82 0.88 -4.37 -12.66
C GLY A 82 2.17 -4.49 -13.48
N SER A 83 2.30 -3.73 -14.58
CA SER A 83 3.52 -3.69 -15.40
C SER A 83 4.65 -2.88 -14.77
N LYS A 84 4.32 -2.09 -13.74
CA LYS A 84 5.18 -1.12 -13.06
C LYS A 84 5.31 -1.41 -11.57
N SER A 85 5.19 -2.66 -11.19
CA SER A 85 5.20 -3.08 -9.81
C SER A 85 6.05 -4.32 -9.63
N THR A 86 6.69 -4.43 -8.48
CA THR A 86 7.65 -5.48 -8.19
C THR A 86 7.70 -5.80 -6.71
N TYR A 87 8.49 -6.82 -6.40
CA TYR A 87 8.63 -7.37 -5.07
C TYR A 87 10.11 -7.54 -4.72
N ARG A 88 10.45 -7.28 -3.46
CA ARG A 88 11.82 -7.38 -2.95
C ARG A 88 11.87 -8.06 -1.59
N ILE A 89 12.88 -8.91 -1.40
CA ILE A 89 13.30 -9.41 -0.10
C ILE A 89 14.63 -8.75 0.24
N ASP A 90 14.77 -8.15 1.42
CA ASP A 90 16.04 -7.59 1.87
C ASP A 90 16.98 -8.67 2.45
N GLY A 91 18.23 -8.31 2.75
CA GLY A 91 19.22 -9.25 3.31
C GLY A 91 18.89 -9.83 4.69
N ARG A 92 17.79 -9.40 5.32
CA ARG A 92 17.28 -9.92 6.60
C ARG A 92 15.98 -10.73 6.43
N GLY A 93 15.57 -11.00 5.19
CA GLY A 93 14.33 -11.71 4.91
C GLY A 93 13.07 -10.84 5.06
N ALA A 94 13.19 -9.51 5.10
CA ALA A 94 12.01 -8.65 5.14
C ALA A 94 11.40 -8.48 3.74
N HIS A 95 10.09 -8.68 3.64
CA HIS A 95 9.32 -8.73 2.38
C HIS A 95 8.72 -7.36 2.07
N TYR A 96 9.04 -6.79 0.91
CA TYR A 96 8.56 -5.48 0.47
C TYR A 96 7.77 -5.60 -0.83
N LEU A 97 6.67 -4.87 -0.89
CA LEU A 97 5.98 -4.57 -2.14
C LEU A 97 6.41 -3.18 -2.60
N VAL A 98 6.76 -3.08 -3.88
CA VAL A 98 7.08 -1.82 -4.53
C VAL A 98 6.09 -1.64 -5.67
N LEU A 99 5.13 -0.73 -5.46
CA LEU A 99 4.05 -0.50 -6.40
C LEU A 99 4.28 0.81 -7.14
N GLY A 100 4.16 0.78 -8.45
CA GLY A 100 4.13 1.96 -9.29
C GLY A 100 2.73 2.19 -9.83
N GLY A 101 2.41 3.45 -10.12
CA GLY A 101 1.18 3.80 -10.78
C GLY A 101 1.08 5.29 -11.10
N ARG A 102 -0.12 5.71 -11.50
CA ARG A 102 -0.40 7.10 -11.89
C ARG A 102 -1.63 7.64 -11.20
N LEU A 103 -1.64 8.95 -10.96
CA LEU A 103 -2.82 9.72 -10.57
C LEU A 103 -2.86 10.97 -11.46
N GLY A 104 -3.75 10.97 -12.45
CA GLY A 104 -3.72 11.95 -13.53
C GLY A 104 -2.38 11.92 -14.28
N ASN A 105 -1.66 13.05 -14.28
CA ASN A 105 -0.38 13.20 -14.96
C ASN A 105 0.84 12.90 -14.05
N ALA A 106 0.64 12.65 -12.76
CA ALA A 106 1.72 12.37 -11.83
C ALA A 106 1.96 10.86 -11.70
N ASN A 107 3.23 10.43 -11.78
CA ASN A 107 3.60 9.08 -11.39
C ASN A 107 3.83 9.02 -9.88
N TRP A 108 3.44 7.91 -9.28
CA TRP A 108 3.71 7.62 -7.88
C TRP A 108 4.39 6.27 -7.73
N ILE A 109 5.22 6.13 -6.71
CA ILE A 109 5.79 4.85 -6.28
C ILE A 109 5.61 4.70 -4.78
N ALA A 110 5.07 3.56 -4.37
CA ALA A 110 4.92 3.17 -2.98
C ALA A 110 5.86 2.01 -2.65
N GLU A 111 6.52 2.07 -1.51
CA GLU A 111 7.21 0.92 -0.90
C GLU A 111 6.59 0.66 0.47
N PHE A 112 6.11 -0.56 0.72
CA PHE A 112 5.62 -0.94 2.04
C PHE A 112 6.10 -2.32 2.45
N LEU A 113 6.34 -2.45 3.75
CA LEU A 113 6.75 -3.70 4.37
C LEU A 113 5.50 -4.56 4.57
N VAL A 114 5.47 -5.74 3.96
CA VAL A 114 4.29 -6.63 3.95
C VAL A 114 3.84 -6.97 5.37
N SER A 115 4.78 -7.25 6.28
CA SER A 115 4.44 -7.56 7.67
C SER A 115 3.78 -6.38 8.40
N LYS A 116 4.19 -5.13 8.14
CA LYS A 116 3.54 -3.94 8.71
C LYS A 116 2.14 -3.75 8.14
N LEU A 117 1.98 -3.92 6.83
CA LEU A 117 0.68 -3.83 6.17
C LEU A 117 -0.30 -4.84 6.75
N CYS A 118 0.09 -6.12 6.83
CA CYS A 118 -0.75 -7.18 7.39
C CYS A 118 -1.07 -6.93 8.88
N ALA A 119 -0.09 -6.53 9.68
CA ALA A 119 -0.31 -6.25 11.10
C ALA A 119 -1.26 -5.06 11.32
N ALA A 120 -1.13 -4.00 10.51
CA ALA A 120 -2.03 -2.86 10.56
C ALA A 120 -3.44 -3.22 10.07
N GLY A 121 -3.55 -3.93 8.94
CA GLY A 121 -4.82 -4.44 8.42
C GLY A 121 -5.56 -5.31 9.43
N ALA A 122 -4.87 -6.28 10.05
CA ALA A 122 -5.46 -7.13 11.07
C ALA A 122 -5.94 -6.36 12.32
N ARG A 123 -5.23 -5.29 12.71
CA ARG A 123 -5.69 -4.41 13.79
C ARG A 123 -6.92 -3.61 13.37
N ALA A 124 -6.93 -3.07 12.15
CA ALA A 124 -8.08 -2.35 11.61
C ALA A 124 -9.32 -3.25 11.51
N THR A 125 -9.18 -4.47 11.00
CA THR A 125 -10.29 -5.44 10.95
C THR A 125 -10.87 -5.74 12.32
N ARG A 126 -10.01 -5.91 13.34
CA ARG A 126 -10.47 -6.14 14.73
C ARG A 126 -11.15 -4.93 15.37
N ALA A 127 -10.94 -3.74 14.83
CA ALA A 127 -11.51 -2.50 15.34
C ALA A 127 -12.83 -2.11 14.65
N ILE A 128 -13.28 -2.89 13.67
CA ILE A 128 -14.59 -2.68 13.03
C ILE A 128 -15.69 -2.85 14.09
N THR A 129 -16.57 -1.85 14.19
CA THR A 129 -17.71 -1.85 15.10
C THR A 129 -19.01 -2.08 14.33
N LEU A 130 -19.99 -2.76 14.94
CA LEU A 130 -21.32 -2.96 14.31
C LEU A 130 -22.18 -1.68 14.34
N THR A 131 -21.75 -0.64 15.04
CA THR A 131 -22.35 0.68 15.05
C THR A 131 -21.39 1.68 14.43
N PRO A 132 -21.86 2.60 13.55
CA PRO A 132 -20.99 3.60 12.94
C PRO A 132 -20.39 4.52 14.00
N ASN A 133 -19.17 5.00 13.75
CA ASN A 133 -18.57 6.05 14.55
C ASN A 133 -19.38 7.35 14.40
N ALA A 134 -19.52 8.09 15.50
CA ALA A 134 -20.15 9.41 15.45
C ALA A 134 -19.34 10.35 14.55
N PRO A 135 -20.01 11.23 13.77
CA PRO A 135 -19.34 12.17 12.86
C PRO A 135 -18.46 13.19 13.56
#